data_AF-A0A134BBQ1-F1
#
_entry.id   AF-A0A134BBQ1-F1
#
_cell.length_a   1.000
_cell.length_b   1.000
_cell.length_c   1.000
_cell.angle_alpha   90.00
_cell.angle_beta   90.00
_cell.angle_gamma   90.00
#
_symmetry.space_group_name_H-M   'P 1'
#
loop_
_entity.id
_entity.type
_entity.pdbx_description
1 polymer ?
#
loop_
_entity_poly.entity_id
_entity_poly.type
_entity_poly.pdbx_seq_one_letter_code
_entity_poly.pdbx_strand_id
1 'polypeptide(L)'
;MAHAENLKVRQSYAGEIKRLKLVQRFRGRKNSSAKVRKADRRMRTIARMLLRELVRYLPPENSYQERIEVCMKFVNGERMDGHKIYSLHEPDVLCISKGKDHKKYELGNKVSLVRLWNGLIVGALFFRNEYDGHTIDKAMEQVGRVYGRKIKRLARDRWYRGQEMCGETNIMIPSVPKASYSPHTKKK
;
A
#
# COMPACT_ATOMS: atom_id res chain seq x y z
N MET A 1 -15.68 -15.06 12.23
CA MET A 1 -14.88 -15.52 13.37
C MET A 1 -15.84 -15.96 14.47
N ALA A 2 -16.31 -15.11 15.38
CA ALA A 2 -17.13 -15.56 16.52
C ALA A 2 -18.36 -16.41 16.17
N HIS A 3 -19.18 -16.00 15.18
CA HIS A 3 -20.34 -16.80 14.76
C HIS A 3 -19.98 -18.09 14.01
N ALA A 4 -18.84 -18.12 13.31
CA ALA A 4 -18.39 -19.30 12.58
C ALA A 4 -17.83 -20.37 13.53
N GLU A 5 -17.19 -19.91 14.62
CA GLU A 5 -16.61 -20.74 15.68
C GLU A 5 -17.60 -21.01 16.84
N ASN A 6 -18.89 -20.67 16.67
CA ASN A 6 -19.93 -20.78 17.72
C ASN A 6 -19.55 -20.16 19.08
N LEU A 7 -18.73 -19.10 19.07
CA LEU A 7 -18.29 -18.43 20.29
C LEU A 7 -19.42 -17.59 20.88
N LYS A 8 -19.70 -17.81 22.17
CA LYS A 8 -20.70 -17.03 22.92
C LYS A 8 -20.11 -15.67 23.30
N VAL A 9 -20.46 -14.64 22.53
CA VAL A 9 -20.08 -13.25 22.83
C VAL A 9 -20.89 -12.72 24.01
N ARG A 10 -20.22 -12.15 25.01
CA ARG A 10 -20.81 -11.63 26.25
C ARG A 10 -21.83 -10.52 26.02
N GLN A 11 -21.58 -9.67 25.01
CA GLN A 11 -22.46 -8.56 24.68
C GLN A 11 -22.42 -8.25 23.17
N SER A 12 -23.59 -8.07 22.57
CA SER A 12 -23.69 -7.54 21.21
C SER A 12 -23.59 -6.01 21.22
N TYR A 13 -22.65 -5.48 20.44
CA TYR A 13 -22.50 -4.03 20.21
C TYR A 13 -23.15 -3.57 18.90
N ALA A 14 -23.90 -4.42 18.19
CA ALA A 14 -24.40 -4.13 16.85
C ALA A 14 -25.22 -2.82 16.78
N GLY A 15 -26.16 -2.62 17.70
CA GLY A 15 -26.97 -1.41 17.78
C GLY A 15 -26.16 -0.16 18.15
N GLU A 16 -25.19 -0.31 19.06
CA GLU A 16 -24.29 0.78 19.43
C GLU A 16 -23.40 1.21 18.26
N ILE A 17 -22.79 0.24 17.57
CA ILE A 17 -21.97 0.47 16.37
C ILE A 17 -22.79 1.20 15.29
N LYS A 18 -24.05 0.82 15.07
CA LYS A 18 -24.93 1.50 14.11
C LYS A 18 -25.11 2.99 14.44
N ARG A 19 -25.35 3.32 15.72
CA ARG A 19 -25.47 4.70 16.20
C ARG A 19 -24.14 5.48 16.06
N LEU A 20 -23.03 4.85 16.42
CA LEU A 20 -21.70 5.46 16.31
C LEU A 20 -21.33 5.77 14.85
N LYS A 21 -21.60 4.85 13.91
CA LYS A 21 -21.41 5.07 12.47
C LYS A 21 -22.22 6.26 11.96
N LEU A 22 -23.45 6.44 12.44
CA LEU A 22 -24.29 7.57 12.07
C LEU A 22 -23.68 8.90 12.53
N VAL A 23 -23.13 8.96 13.75
CA VAL A 23 -22.42 10.15 14.24
C VAL A 23 -21.17 10.45 13.41
N GLN A 24 -20.41 9.43 13.03
CA GLN A 24 -19.19 9.57 12.23
C GLN A 24 -19.42 10.16 10.82
N ARG A 25 -20.63 10.01 10.26
CA ARG A 25 -21.00 10.62 8.95
C ARG A 25 -20.90 12.13 8.94
N PHE A 26 -21.03 12.78 10.10
CA PHE A 26 -20.93 14.23 10.21
C PHE A 26 -19.48 14.74 10.26
N ARG A 27 -18.48 13.90 9.96
CA ARG A 27 -17.07 14.31 9.87
C ARG A 27 -16.92 15.45 8.87
N GLY A 28 -16.20 16.51 9.27
CA GLY A 28 -16.01 17.71 8.45
C GLY A 28 -17.12 18.76 8.56
N ARG A 29 -18.25 18.46 9.21
CA ARG A 29 -19.32 19.45 9.45
C ARG A 29 -18.96 20.42 10.59
N LYS A 30 -19.45 21.66 10.52
CA LYS A 30 -19.28 22.65 11.59
C LYS A 30 -19.80 22.09 12.93
N ASN A 31 -19.04 22.30 14.00
CA ASN A 31 -19.38 21.89 15.38
C ASN A 31 -19.58 20.37 15.62
N SER A 32 -19.19 19.50 14.68
CA SER A 32 -19.33 18.04 14.85
C SER A 32 -18.08 17.35 15.39
N SER A 33 -16.92 18.02 15.35
CA SER A 33 -15.60 17.41 15.58
C SER A 33 -15.49 16.71 16.94
N ALA A 34 -15.98 17.33 18.02
CA ALA A 34 -15.96 16.73 19.36
C ALA A 34 -16.85 15.48 19.46
N LYS A 35 -18.05 15.52 18.86
CA LYS A 35 -18.98 14.39 18.82
C LYS A 35 -18.39 13.22 18.04
N VAL A 36 -17.80 13.49 16.88
CA VAL A 36 -17.12 12.49 16.04
C VAL A 36 -15.93 11.88 16.77
N ARG A 37 -15.06 12.69 17.42
CA ARG A 37 -13.94 12.16 18.21
C ARG A 37 -14.41 11.27 19.37
N LYS A 38 -15.51 11.62 20.05
CA LYS A 38 -16.10 10.78 21.09
C LYS A 38 -16.59 9.45 20.52
N ALA A 39 -17.26 9.48 19.36
CA ALA A 39 -17.70 8.27 18.68
C ALA A 39 -16.54 7.38 18.23
N ASP A 40 -15.47 7.96 17.67
CA ASP A 40 -14.25 7.25 17.27
C ASP A 40 -13.58 6.56 18.46
N ARG A 41 -13.45 7.27 19.60
CA ARG A 41 -12.91 6.69 20.84
C ARG A 41 -13.76 5.51 21.32
N ARG A 42 -15.08 5.64 21.32
CA ARG A 42 -15.99 4.56 21.74
C ARG A 42 -15.91 3.35 20.80
N MET A 43 -15.86 3.58 19.49
CA MET A 43 -15.70 2.52 18.49
C MET A 43 -14.38 1.76 18.69
N ARG A 44 -13.29 2.48 18.99
CA ARG A 44 -12.01 1.88 19.33
C ARG A 44 -12.08 1.04 20.61
N THR A 45 -12.77 1.52 21.65
CA THR A 45 -12.99 0.75 22.89
C THR A 45 -13.73 -0.55 22.62
N ILE A 46 -14.83 -0.51 21.86
CA ILE A 46 -15.60 -1.70 21.49
C ILE A 46 -14.71 -2.70 20.73
N ALA A 47 -13.93 -2.23 19.77
CA ALA A 47 -13.00 -3.08 19.02
C ALA A 47 -11.97 -3.77 19.95
N ARG A 48 -11.37 -3.04 20.91
CA ARG A 48 -10.45 -3.64 21.89
C ARG A 48 -11.11 -4.71 22.74
N MET A 49 -12.33 -4.44 23.21
CA MET A 49 -13.08 -5.39 24.04
C MET A 49 -13.34 -6.69 23.27
N LEU A 50 -13.81 -6.57 22.03
CA LEU A 50 -14.09 -7.72 21.17
C LEU A 50 -12.81 -8.51 20.84
N LEU A 51 -11.69 -7.84 20.53
CA LEU A 51 -10.42 -8.54 20.27
C LEU A 51 -9.91 -9.28 21.51
N ARG A 52 -9.96 -8.66 22.69
CA ARG A 52 -9.58 -9.32 23.96
C ARG A 52 -10.49 -10.48 24.32
N GLU A 53 -11.75 -10.43 23.91
CA GLU A 53 -12.68 -11.53 24.10
C GLU A 53 -12.36 -12.70 23.15
N LEU A 54 -12.06 -12.41 21.88
CA LEU A 54 -11.59 -13.42 20.93
C LEU A 54 -10.31 -14.12 21.40
N VAL A 55 -9.31 -13.36 21.87
CA VAL A 55 -8.05 -13.92 22.41
C VAL A 55 -8.30 -14.81 23.64
N ARG A 56 -9.32 -14.52 24.45
CA ARG A 56 -9.64 -15.34 25.63
C ARG A 56 -10.37 -16.63 25.29
N TYR A 57 -11.15 -16.64 24.21
CA TYR A 57 -11.94 -17.80 23.83
C TYR A 57 -11.23 -18.73 22.84
N LEU A 58 -10.32 -18.19 22.03
CA LEU A 58 -9.57 -18.99 21.07
C LEU A 58 -8.33 -19.61 21.72
N PRO A 59 -7.99 -20.87 21.39
CA PRO A 59 -6.73 -21.46 21.80
C PRO A 59 -5.54 -20.69 21.19
N PRO A 60 -4.34 -20.74 21.80
CA PRO A 60 -3.18 -20.00 21.32
C PRO A 60 -2.81 -20.39 19.88
N GLU A 61 -2.88 -21.67 19.52
CA GLU A 61 -2.64 -22.16 18.17
C GLU A 61 -3.94 -22.13 17.34
N ASN A 62 -4.23 -20.98 16.74
CA ASN A 62 -5.39 -20.83 15.87
C ASN A 62 -5.03 -20.11 14.56
N SER A 63 -5.77 -20.40 13.49
CA SER A 63 -5.57 -19.82 12.16
C SER A 63 -5.84 -18.31 12.08
N TYR A 64 -6.42 -17.72 13.11
CA TYR A 64 -6.74 -16.29 13.19
C TYR A 64 -5.69 -15.48 13.96
N GLN A 65 -4.69 -16.11 14.55
CA GLN A 65 -3.75 -15.47 15.48
C GLN A 65 -3.04 -14.27 14.83
N GLU A 66 -2.45 -14.46 13.65
CA GLU A 66 -1.79 -13.39 12.89
C GLU A 66 -2.75 -12.22 12.60
N ARG A 67 -3.98 -12.53 12.19
CA ARG A 67 -4.99 -11.51 11.90
C ARG A 67 -5.42 -10.75 13.16
N ILE A 68 -5.54 -11.44 14.29
CA ILE A 68 -5.86 -10.83 15.58
C ILE A 68 -4.73 -9.91 16.04
N GLU A 69 -3.47 -10.30 15.85
CA GLU A 69 -2.31 -9.48 16.16
C GLU A 69 -2.29 -8.18 15.35
N VAL A 70 -2.50 -8.25 14.03
CA VAL A 70 -2.61 -7.06 13.18
C VAL A 70 -3.77 -6.17 13.64
N CYS A 71 -4.93 -6.76 13.94
CA CYS A 71 -6.07 -5.99 14.45
C CYS A 71 -5.75 -5.31 15.78
N MET A 72 -5.04 -5.97 16.69
CA MET A 72 -4.62 -5.41 17.97
C MET A 72 -3.67 -4.24 17.77
N LYS A 73 -2.63 -4.39 16.93
CA LYS A 73 -1.72 -3.30 16.56
C LYS A 73 -2.49 -2.09 16.02
N PHE A 74 -3.42 -2.32 15.08
CA PHE A 74 -4.24 -1.27 14.49
C PHE A 74 -5.10 -0.52 15.54
N VAL A 75 -5.77 -1.26 16.43
CA VAL A 75 -6.66 -0.67 17.44
C VAL A 75 -5.87 0.05 18.54
N ASN A 76 -4.66 -0.41 18.85
CA ASN A 76 -3.74 0.29 19.75
C ASN A 76 -3.12 1.54 19.12
N GLY A 77 -3.16 1.65 17.79
CA GLY A 77 -2.52 2.74 17.06
C GLY A 77 -1.02 2.53 16.92
N GLU A 78 -0.57 1.29 17.03
CA GLU A 78 0.81 0.89 16.83
C GLU A 78 1.17 0.93 15.34
N ARG A 79 2.47 0.97 15.05
CA ARG A 79 3.00 0.92 13.69
C ARG A 79 3.40 -0.50 13.35
N MET A 80 3.25 -0.85 12.08
CA MET A 80 3.73 -2.10 11.51
C MET A 80 4.87 -1.75 10.56
N ASP A 81 6.04 -2.37 10.76
CA ASP A 81 7.26 -2.08 9.99
C ASP A 81 7.60 -0.58 9.88
N GLY A 82 7.39 0.16 10.98
CA GLY A 82 7.64 1.62 11.02
C GLY A 82 6.55 2.49 10.36
N HIS A 83 5.52 1.89 9.76
CA HIS A 83 4.43 2.56 9.07
C HIS A 83 3.08 2.43 9.77
N LYS A 84 2.16 3.35 9.46
CA LYS A 84 0.79 3.28 9.95
C LYS A 84 0.02 2.21 9.17
N ILE A 85 -0.79 1.40 9.87
CA ILE A 85 -1.70 0.44 9.23
C ILE A 85 -2.87 1.21 8.60
N TYR A 86 -2.99 1.16 7.27
CA TYR A 86 -4.07 1.82 6.52
C TYR A 86 -5.23 0.87 6.17
N SER A 87 -4.94 -0.41 6.01
CA SER A 87 -5.92 -1.46 5.71
C SER A 87 -5.72 -2.65 6.64
N LEU A 88 -6.81 -3.23 7.14
CA LEU A 88 -6.77 -4.48 7.91
C LEU A 88 -6.76 -5.72 7.00
N HIS A 89 -7.13 -5.56 5.74
CA HIS A 89 -7.14 -6.64 4.76
C HIS A 89 -5.77 -6.82 4.10
N GLU A 90 -5.05 -5.72 3.90
CA GLU A 90 -3.71 -5.70 3.34
C GLU A 90 -2.83 -4.80 4.23
N PRO A 91 -2.28 -5.33 5.33
CA PRO A 91 -1.56 -4.53 6.34
C PRO A 91 -0.29 -3.87 5.78
N ASP A 92 0.28 -4.48 4.73
CA ASP A 92 1.47 -4.01 4.02
C ASP A 92 1.23 -2.80 3.12
N VAL A 93 -0.04 -2.40 2.88
CA VAL A 93 -0.37 -1.26 2.04
C VAL A 93 0.15 0.03 2.64
N LEU A 94 0.93 0.76 1.85
CA LEU A 94 1.49 2.05 2.24
C LEU A 94 0.74 3.22 1.62
N CYS A 95 0.85 4.37 2.27
CA CYS A 95 0.34 5.64 1.79
C CYS A 95 1.44 6.37 1.01
N ILE A 96 1.25 6.49 -0.30
CA ILE A 96 2.23 7.07 -1.23
C ILE A 96 1.70 8.42 -1.70
N SER A 97 2.52 9.46 -1.61
CA SER A 97 2.17 10.78 -2.14
C SER A 97 2.24 10.80 -3.66
N LYS A 98 1.17 11.23 -4.34
CA LYS A 98 1.13 11.30 -5.81
C LYS A 98 1.73 12.58 -6.40
N GLY A 99 1.95 13.61 -5.58
CA GLY A 99 2.33 14.95 -6.08
C GLY A 99 1.26 15.62 -6.96
N LYS A 100 0.02 15.11 -6.96
CA LYS A 100 -1.12 15.68 -7.69
C LYS A 100 -1.99 16.50 -6.75
N ASP A 101 -2.48 17.63 -7.22
CA ASP A 101 -3.26 18.55 -6.39
C ASP A 101 -4.62 17.97 -5.98
N HIS A 102 -5.36 17.39 -6.93
CA HIS A 102 -6.68 16.80 -6.69
C HIS A 102 -6.66 15.47 -5.90
N LYS A 103 -5.56 14.70 -5.97
CA LYS A 103 -5.38 13.44 -5.22
C LYS A 103 -3.95 13.38 -4.66
N LYS A 104 -3.78 13.85 -3.43
CA LYS A 104 -2.46 13.98 -2.78
C LYS A 104 -1.82 12.64 -2.45
N TYR A 105 -2.63 11.63 -2.14
CA TYR A 105 -2.18 10.33 -1.67
C TYR A 105 -2.89 9.20 -2.36
N GLU A 106 -2.21 8.06 -2.47
CA GLU A 106 -2.79 6.77 -2.79
C GLU A 106 -2.37 5.71 -1.79
N LEU A 107 -3.23 4.71 -1.64
CA LEU A 107 -2.97 3.54 -0.83
C LEU A 107 -2.64 2.40 -1.78
N GLY A 108 -1.42 1.89 -1.69
CA GLY A 108 -1.02 0.72 -2.46
C GLY A 108 0.47 0.44 -2.38
N ASN A 109 0.86 -0.63 -3.06
CA ASN A 109 2.25 -0.96 -3.33
C ASN A 109 2.58 -0.59 -4.78
N LYS A 110 3.84 -0.27 -5.04
CA LYS A 110 4.33 -0.02 -6.39
C LYS A 110 4.75 -1.34 -7.03
N VAL A 111 4.69 -1.40 -8.34
CA VAL A 111 5.25 -2.53 -9.11
C VAL A 111 6.07 -1.95 -10.25
N SER A 112 7.29 -2.45 -10.40
CA SER A 112 8.10 -2.21 -11.60
C SER A 112 7.83 -3.35 -12.58
N LEU A 113 7.42 -2.98 -13.79
CA LEU A 113 7.18 -3.90 -14.89
C LEU A 113 8.24 -3.65 -15.95
N VAL A 114 8.96 -4.70 -16.32
CA VAL A 114 9.92 -4.68 -17.42
C VAL A 114 9.36 -5.49 -18.56
N ARG A 115 9.23 -4.87 -19.73
CA ARG A 115 8.74 -5.51 -20.95
C ARG A 115 9.69 -5.30 -22.11
N LEU A 116 9.69 -6.27 -23.01
CA LEU A 116 10.35 -6.19 -24.30
C LEU A 116 9.51 -5.35 -25.28
N TRP A 117 10.13 -4.92 -26.38
CA TRP A 117 9.47 -4.12 -27.42
C TRP A 117 8.31 -4.85 -28.10
N ASN A 118 8.36 -6.18 -28.16
CA ASN A 118 7.30 -7.04 -28.68
C ASN A 118 6.12 -7.21 -27.69
N GLY A 119 6.17 -6.59 -26.51
CA GLY A 119 5.11 -6.64 -25.51
C GLY A 119 5.26 -7.74 -24.45
N LEU A 120 6.24 -8.63 -24.55
CA LEU A 120 6.45 -9.69 -23.55
C LEU A 120 6.98 -9.10 -22.23
N ILE A 121 6.32 -9.41 -21.11
CA ILE A 121 6.76 -9.01 -19.77
C ILE A 121 7.84 -10.00 -19.31
N VAL A 122 9.02 -9.49 -19.01
CA VAL A 122 10.21 -10.26 -18.60
C VAL A 122 10.63 -9.99 -17.15
N GLY A 123 9.97 -9.05 -16.49
CA GLY A 123 10.17 -8.74 -15.08
C GLY A 123 8.94 -8.07 -14.48
N ALA A 124 8.61 -8.45 -13.26
CA ALA A 124 7.54 -7.87 -12.47
C ALA A 124 7.94 -7.97 -10.99
N LEU A 125 8.40 -6.85 -10.44
CA LEU A 125 8.86 -6.78 -9.05
C LEU A 125 8.04 -5.75 -8.29
N PHE A 126 7.50 -6.14 -7.14
CA PHE A 126 6.75 -5.23 -6.28
C PHE A 126 7.69 -4.52 -5.30
N PHE A 127 7.36 -3.29 -4.98
CA PHE A 127 8.07 -2.42 -4.05
C PHE A 127 7.08 -1.78 -3.11
N ARG A 128 7.49 -1.59 -1.85
CA ARG A 128 6.66 -0.94 -0.84
C ARG A 128 6.65 0.58 -1.06
N ASN A 129 7.63 1.30 -0.52
CA ASN A 129 7.73 2.77 -0.63
C ASN A 129 9.12 3.24 -1.09
N GLU A 130 9.82 2.41 -1.85
CA GLU A 130 11.10 2.80 -2.42
C GLU A 130 10.92 3.93 -3.45
N TYR A 131 11.93 4.79 -3.55
CA TYR A 131 11.99 5.78 -4.62
C TYR A 131 12.18 5.05 -5.94
N ASP A 132 11.37 5.44 -6.90
CA ASP A 132 11.23 4.77 -8.19
C ASP A 132 12.57 4.59 -8.91
N GLY A 133 13.41 5.62 -8.91
CA GLY A 133 14.74 5.56 -9.51
C GLY A 133 15.64 4.46 -8.93
N HIS A 134 15.48 4.10 -7.66
CA HIS A 134 16.30 3.09 -6.98
C HIS A 134 15.76 1.66 -7.18
N THR A 135 14.58 1.50 -7.79
CA THR A 135 13.97 0.19 -8.00
C THR A 135 14.53 -0.54 -9.24
N ILE A 136 15.26 0.17 -10.10
CA ILE A 136 15.71 -0.34 -11.40
C ILE A 136 16.72 -1.47 -11.24
N ASP A 137 17.69 -1.33 -10.34
CA ASP A 137 18.72 -2.35 -10.12
C ASP A 137 18.10 -3.69 -9.72
N LYS A 138 17.18 -3.66 -8.75
CA LYS A 138 16.45 -4.85 -8.28
C LYS A 138 15.56 -5.44 -9.38
N ALA A 139 14.89 -4.60 -10.18
CA ALA A 139 14.09 -5.07 -11.30
C ALA A 139 14.96 -5.74 -12.38
N MET A 140 16.13 -5.18 -12.68
CA MET A 140 17.08 -5.73 -13.65
C MET A 140 17.72 -7.01 -13.17
N GLU A 141 17.98 -7.15 -11.88
CA GLU A 141 18.43 -8.41 -11.28
C GLU A 141 17.39 -9.51 -11.48
N GLN A 142 16.10 -9.22 -11.23
CA GLN A 142 15.01 -10.17 -11.50
C GLN A 142 14.97 -10.57 -12.98
N VAL A 143 15.06 -9.60 -13.89
CA VAL A 143 15.08 -9.87 -15.33
C VAL A 143 16.28 -10.74 -15.72
N GLY A 144 17.46 -10.50 -15.14
CA GLY A 144 18.64 -11.34 -15.33
C GLY A 144 18.37 -12.80 -14.94
N ARG A 145 17.71 -13.01 -13.80
CA ARG A 145 17.34 -14.36 -13.30
C ARG A 145 16.26 -15.03 -14.15
N VAL A 146 15.23 -14.30 -14.58
CA VAL A 146 14.06 -14.85 -15.29
C VAL A 146 14.31 -15.01 -16.78
N TYR A 147 14.89 -14.00 -17.42
CA TYR A 147 15.07 -13.95 -18.88
C TYR A 147 16.45 -14.48 -19.32
N GLY A 148 17.46 -14.47 -18.44
CA GLY A 148 18.78 -15.04 -18.71
C GLY A 148 19.62 -14.30 -19.77
N ARG A 149 19.09 -13.23 -20.36
CA ARG A 149 19.78 -12.43 -21.38
C ARG A 149 20.07 -11.02 -20.87
N LYS A 150 21.26 -10.51 -21.20
CA LYS A 150 21.64 -9.13 -20.91
C LYS A 150 20.85 -8.16 -21.79
N ILE A 151 20.23 -7.16 -21.16
CA ILE A 151 19.58 -6.04 -21.84
C ILE A 151 20.62 -4.93 -22.02
N LYS A 152 20.80 -4.43 -23.26
CA LYS A 152 21.76 -3.34 -23.54
C LYS A 152 21.15 -1.95 -23.39
N ARG A 153 19.85 -1.82 -23.69
CA ARG A 153 19.12 -0.56 -23.69
C ARG A 153 17.78 -0.76 -23.00
N LEU A 154 17.52 0.04 -21.97
CA LEU A 154 16.27 0.04 -21.22
C LEU A 154 15.63 1.42 -21.36
N ALA A 155 14.50 1.49 -22.05
CA ALA A 155 13.68 2.70 -22.03
C ALA A 155 12.79 2.68 -20.78
N ARG A 156 12.70 3.81 -20.09
CA ARG A 156 11.89 3.95 -18.87
C ARG A 156 10.99 5.18 -18.93
N ASP A 157 9.97 5.18 -18.10
CA ASP A 157 9.10 6.33 -17.94
C ASP A 157 9.80 7.50 -17.25
N ARG A 158 9.28 8.72 -17.43
CA ARG A 158 9.84 9.95 -16.86
C ARG A 158 9.82 10.02 -15.33
N TRP A 159 9.05 9.16 -14.67
CA TRP A 159 8.95 9.12 -13.21
C TRP A 159 10.14 8.42 -12.56
N TYR A 160 10.79 7.50 -13.27
CA TYR A 160 12.07 6.95 -12.87
C TYR A 160 13.19 7.95 -13.18
N ARG A 161 13.53 8.83 -12.24
CA ARG A 161 14.65 9.78 -12.40
C ARG A 161 15.88 9.32 -11.63
N GLY A 162 17.04 9.89 -11.96
CA GLY A 162 18.27 9.78 -11.16
C GLY A 162 19.32 8.80 -11.67
N GLN A 163 18.93 7.69 -12.31
CA GLN A 163 19.89 6.65 -12.69
C GLN A 163 20.07 6.53 -14.22
N GLU A 164 21.25 6.81 -14.77
CA GLU A 164 21.50 6.75 -16.23
C GLU A 164 22.04 5.39 -16.70
N MET A 165 22.63 4.62 -15.78
CA MET A 165 23.18 3.29 -16.06
C MET A 165 22.84 2.29 -14.94
N CYS A 166 22.58 1.05 -15.32
CA CYS A 166 22.43 -0.09 -14.41
C CYS A 166 23.35 -1.22 -14.90
N GLY A 167 24.51 -1.37 -14.27
CA GLY A 167 25.59 -2.24 -14.77
C GLY A 167 26.02 -1.82 -16.19
N GLU A 168 25.97 -2.75 -17.13
CA GLU A 168 26.26 -2.52 -18.56
C GLU A 168 25.05 -1.97 -19.35
N THR A 169 23.89 -1.83 -18.70
CA THR A 169 22.65 -1.41 -19.37
C THR A 169 22.54 0.10 -19.42
N ASN A 170 22.39 0.65 -20.62
CA ASN A 170 22.10 2.07 -20.81
C ASN A 170 20.62 2.36 -20.59
N ILE A 171 20.31 3.26 -19.66
CA ILE A 171 18.94 3.64 -19.32
C ILE A 171 18.57 4.92 -20.06
N MET A 172 17.49 4.87 -20.83
CA MET A 172 17.02 5.97 -21.66
C MET A 172 15.71 6.52 -21.10
N ILE A 173 15.68 7.82 -20.79
CA ILE A 173 14.42 8.55 -20.50
C ILE A 173 14.00 9.29 -21.78
N PRO A 174 12.74 9.17 -22.22
CA PRO A 174 12.20 10.03 -23.25
C PRO A 174 12.15 11.47 -22.74
N SER A 175 13.11 12.27 -23.20
CA SER A 175 13.23 13.70 -22.91
C SER A 175 12.49 14.55 -23.94
N VAL A 176 12.21 15.81 -23.59
CA VAL A 176 11.64 16.76 -24.55
C VAL A 176 12.68 16.98 -25.66
N PRO A 177 12.30 16.94 -26.95
CA PRO A 177 13.25 17.17 -28.03
C PRO A 177 13.88 18.56 -27.90
N LYS A 178 15.20 18.62 -27.70
CA LYS A 178 16.01 19.84 -27.76
C LYS A 178 15.96 20.42 -29.17
N ALA A 179 16.04 21.75 -29.26
CA ALA A 179 16.06 22.47 -30.53
C ALA A 179 17.21 22.01 -31.46
N SER A 180 18.33 21.58 -30.89
CA SER A 180 19.52 21.06 -31.59
C SER A 180 19.38 19.65 -32.17
N TYR A 181 18.30 18.91 -31.89
CA TYR A 181 18.10 17.59 -32.47
C TYR A 181 17.68 17.69 -33.94
N SER A 182 18.17 16.75 -34.75
CA SER A 182 17.80 16.66 -36.17
C SER A 182 16.29 16.40 -36.34
N PRO A 183 15.69 16.78 -37.48
CA PRO A 183 14.27 16.59 -37.74
C PRO A 183 13.79 15.14 -37.58
N HIS A 184 14.66 14.17 -37.85
CA HIS A 184 14.37 12.74 -37.71
C HIS A 184 14.30 12.30 -36.23
N THR A 185 15.15 12.87 -35.38
CA THR A 185 15.18 12.57 -33.93
C THR A 185 14.04 13.26 -33.17
N LYS A 186 13.46 14.33 -33.73
CA LYS A 186 12.29 15.04 -33.15
C LYS A 186 10.94 14.33 -33.39
N LYS A 187 10.87 13.42 -34.38
CA LYS A 187 9.64 12.72 -34.78
C LYS A 187 9.47 11.31 -34.17
N LYS A 188 10.46 10.81 -33.41
CA LYS A 188 10.40 9.53 -32.67
C LYS A 188 10.07 9.78 -31.20
#